data_AF-A0A3M0JGN9-F1
#
_entry.id   AF-A0A3M0JGN9-F1
#
_cell.length_a   1.000
_cell.length_b   1.000
_cell.length_c   1.000
_cell.angle_alpha   90.00
_cell.angle_beta   90.00
_cell.angle_gamma   90.00
#
_symmetry.space_group_name_H-M   'P 1'
#
loop_
_entity.id
_entity.type
_entity.pdbx_description
1 polymer ?
#
loop_
_entity_poly.entity_id
_entity_poly.type
_entity_poly.pdbx_seq_one_letter_code
_entity_poly.pdbx_strand_id
1 'polypeptide(L)'
;MGSLLEDPLGVAERLDQFLGPSIYTWGELQAILNILFTAEERNMIRRARMQIRDSQHTQGPLADTKWPLQDPNWNHQQQDHKINMQDLRGIIVQGIREAVPRGQNINKAFNERQKKEETPTD
;
A
#
# COMPACT_ATOMS: atom_id res chain seq x y z
N MET A 1 3.64 -12.70 5.63
CA MET A 1 4.07 -11.29 5.69
C MET A 1 4.19 -10.91 7.16
N GLY A 2 5.10 -10.00 7.53
CA GLY A 2 5.04 -9.38 8.87
C GLY A 2 3.75 -8.56 9.02
N SER A 3 3.43 -8.12 10.24
CA SER A 3 2.25 -7.28 10.48
C SER A 3 2.40 -5.93 9.78
N LEU A 4 1.34 -5.46 9.08
CA LEU A 4 1.32 -4.13 8.45
C LEU A 4 1.66 -3.02 9.46
N LEU A 5 1.21 -3.18 10.71
CA LEU A 5 1.42 -2.22 11.79
C LEU A 5 2.84 -2.25 12.35
N GLU A 6 3.56 -3.36 12.18
CA GLU A 6 4.92 -3.52 12.69
C GLU A 6 5.96 -3.01 11.70
N ASP A 7 5.80 -3.35 10.42
CA ASP A 7 6.75 -3.00 9.37
C ASP A 7 6.02 -2.68 8.04
N PRO A 8 5.36 -1.52 7.94
CA PRO A 8 4.67 -1.11 6.72
C PRO A 8 5.62 -0.95 5.52
N LEU A 9 6.89 -0.59 5.75
CA LEU A 9 7.84 -0.38 4.68
C LEU A 9 8.31 -1.70 4.08
N GLY A 10 8.74 -2.66 4.91
CA GLY A 10 9.14 -3.97 4.43
C GLY A 10 7.97 -4.78 3.86
N VAL A 11 6.75 -4.60 4.37
CA VAL A 11 5.54 -5.16 3.73
C VAL A 11 5.33 -4.56 2.34
N ALA A 12 5.46 -3.24 2.18
CA ALA A 12 5.33 -2.58 0.88
C ALA A 12 6.39 -3.04 -0.12
N GLU A 13 7.66 -3.15 0.31
CA GLU A 13 8.75 -3.62 -0.53
C GLU A 13 8.57 -5.06 -0.99
N ARG A 14 8.16 -5.97 -0.08
CA ARG A 14 7.89 -7.37 -0.43
C ARG A 14 6.72 -7.50 -1.38
N LEU A 15 5.66 -6.71 -1.18
CA LEU A 15 4.54 -6.69 -2.12
C LEU A 15 4.97 -6.16 -3.49
N ASP A 16 5.75 -5.08 -3.54
CA ASP A 16 6.25 -4.49 -4.78
C ASP A 16 7.13 -5.48 -5.57
N GLN A 17 8.02 -6.20 -4.86
CA GLN A 17 8.86 -7.27 -5.42
C GLN A 17 8.03 -8.46 -5.91
N PHE A 18 7.04 -8.90 -5.12
CA PHE A 18 6.16 -10.02 -5.49
C PHE A 18 5.35 -9.71 -6.75
N LEU A 19 4.76 -8.51 -6.82
CA LEU A 19 3.99 -8.10 -7.99
C LEU A 19 4.92 -7.92 -9.21
N GLY A 20 6.14 -7.43 -8.99
CA GLY A 20 7.10 -7.19 -10.06
C GLY A 20 6.56 -6.21 -11.12
N PRO A 21 7.08 -6.25 -12.35
CA PRO A 21 6.65 -5.37 -13.44
C PRO A 21 5.35 -5.82 -14.13
N SER A 22 4.72 -6.90 -13.66
CA SER A 22 3.51 -7.47 -14.26
C SER A 22 2.30 -6.54 -14.11
N ILE A 23 1.45 -6.53 -15.12
CA ILE A 23 0.15 -5.85 -15.08
C ILE A 23 -0.88 -6.85 -14.55
N TYR A 24 -1.55 -6.48 -13.46
CA TYR A 24 -2.62 -7.25 -12.86
C TYR A 24 -3.95 -6.55 -13.08
N THR A 25 -4.99 -7.34 -13.33
CA THR A 25 -6.37 -6.84 -13.34
C THR A 25 -6.78 -6.36 -11.95
N TRP A 26 -7.85 -5.56 -11.88
CA TRP A 26 -8.41 -5.14 -10.60
C TRP A 26 -8.78 -6.35 -9.72
N GLY A 27 -9.42 -7.37 -10.32
CA GLY A 27 -9.82 -8.58 -9.61
C GLY A 27 -8.64 -9.39 -9.06
N GLU A 28 -7.56 -9.54 -9.84
CA GLU A 28 -6.34 -10.22 -9.37
C GLU A 28 -5.69 -9.48 -8.21
N LEU A 29 -5.56 -8.14 -8.30
CA LEU A 29 -5.03 -7.34 -7.19
C LEU A 29 -5.92 -7.43 -5.95
N GLN A 30 -7.24 -7.39 -6.10
CA GLN A 30 -8.15 -7.59 -4.95
C GLN A 30 -8.00 -8.98 -4.35
N ALA A 31 -7.89 -10.04 -5.16
CA ALA A 31 -7.68 -11.40 -4.67
C ALA A 31 -6.37 -11.52 -3.88
N ILE A 32 -5.27 -10.97 -4.42
CA ILE A 32 -3.98 -10.92 -3.74
C ILE A 32 -4.09 -10.17 -2.41
N LEU A 33 -4.68 -8.98 -2.40
CA LEU A 33 -4.88 -8.21 -1.16
C LEU A 33 -5.80 -8.92 -0.16
N ASN A 34 -6.79 -9.67 -0.63
CA ASN A 34 -7.70 -10.44 0.21
C ASN A 34 -7.02 -11.62 0.91
N ILE A 35 -5.98 -12.19 0.29
CA ILE A 35 -5.15 -13.24 0.88
C ILE A 35 -4.15 -12.65 1.88
N LEU A 36 -3.57 -11.49 1.56
CA LEU A 36 -2.43 -10.95 2.30
C LEU A 36 -2.79 -10.11 3.52
N PHE A 37 -3.94 -9.44 3.48
CA PHE A 37 -4.33 -8.45 4.48
C PHE A 37 -5.71 -8.75 5.05
N THR A 38 -5.95 -8.35 6.29
CA THR A 38 -7.31 -8.35 6.84
C THR A 38 -8.17 -7.23 6.23
N ALA A 39 -9.48 -7.26 6.47
CA ALA A 39 -10.36 -6.18 6.04
C ALA A 39 -10.00 -4.85 6.72
N GLU A 40 -9.57 -4.87 8.00
CA GLU A 40 -9.09 -3.69 8.71
C GLU A 40 -7.83 -3.11 8.05
N GLU A 41 -6.84 -3.95 7.76
CA GLU A 41 -5.59 -3.53 7.12
C GLU A 41 -5.85 -2.91 5.74
N ARG A 42 -6.69 -3.55 4.91
CA ARG A 42 -7.10 -2.97 3.61
C ARG A 42 -7.77 -1.60 3.77
N ASN A 43 -8.61 -1.44 4.79
CA ASN A 43 -9.25 -0.16 5.09
C ASN A 43 -8.24 0.91 5.56
N MET A 44 -7.24 0.52 6.35
CA MET A 44 -6.17 1.43 6.79
C MET A 44 -5.35 1.94 5.60
N ILE A 45 -4.89 1.03 4.74
CA ILE A 45 -4.11 1.35 3.53
C ILE A 45 -4.88 2.35 2.65
N ARG A 46 -6.18 2.09 2.42
CA ARG A 46 -7.04 2.96 1.62
C ARG A 46 -7.20 4.35 2.24
N ARG A 47 -7.48 4.42 3.54
CA ARG A 47 -7.67 5.69 4.27
C ARG A 47 -6.40 6.55 4.26
N ALA A 48 -5.25 5.94 4.46
CA ALA A 48 -3.98 6.67 4.44
C ALA A 48 -3.73 7.33 3.08
N ARG A 49 -4.00 6.62 1.99
CA ARG A 49 -3.88 7.17 0.63
C ARG A 49 -4.86 8.33 0.40
N MET A 50 -6.10 8.22 0.90
CA MET A 50 -7.10 9.28 0.79
C MET A 50 -6.68 10.54 1.57
N GLN A 51 -6.23 10.41 2.82
CA GLN A 51 -5.84 11.53 3.67
C GLN A 51 -4.65 12.32 3.09
N ILE A 52 -3.69 11.63 2.48
CA ILE A 52 -2.54 12.29 1.85
C ILE A 52 -2.97 13.06 0.61
N ARG A 53 -3.92 12.54 -0.16
CA ARG A 53 -4.48 13.27 -1.31
C ARG A 53 -5.24 14.52 -0.88
N ASP A 54 -6.05 14.42 0.17
CA ASP A 54 -6.82 15.55 0.71
C ASP A 54 -5.90 16.65 1.25
N SER A 55 -4.79 16.29 1.89
CA SER A 55 -3.81 17.24 2.43
C SER A 55 -2.87 17.85 1.36
N GLN A 56 -2.68 17.20 0.22
CA GLN A 56 -1.82 17.71 -0.88
C GLN A 56 -2.55 18.62 -1.88
N HIS A 57 -3.84 18.94 -1.67
CA HIS A 57 -4.67 19.78 -2.58
C HIS A 57 -4.53 19.43 -4.07
N THR A 58 -4.18 18.18 -4.39
CA THR A 58 -3.79 17.80 -5.76
C THR A 58 -5.03 17.58 -6.61
N GLN A 59 -5.20 18.41 -7.64
CA GLN A 59 -6.26 18.28 -8.64
C GLN A 59 -5.92 17.10 -9.57
N GLY A 60 -6.46 15.92 -9.28
CA GLY A 60 -6.37 14.72 -10.13
C GLY A 60 -7.64 13.87 -10.02
N PRO A 61 -7.79 12.76 -10.77
CA PRO A 61 -8.96 11.87 -10.64
C PRO A 61 -9.17 11.43 -9.18
N LEU A 62 -10.43 11.24 -8.76
CA LEU A 62 -10.78 10.89 -7.38
C LEU A 62 -10.00 9.63 -6.94
N ALA A 63 -9.62 9.53 -5.66
CA ALA A 63 -8.97 8.32 -5.14
C ALA A 63 -9.83 7.07 -5.43
N ASP A 64 -11.15 7.20 -5.39
CA ASP A 64 -12.09 6.12 -5.76
C ASP A 64 -12.10 5.81 -7.26
N THR A 65 -11.69 6.74 -8.13
CA THR A 65 -11.50 6.49 -9.56
C THR A 65 -10.26 5.64 -9.83
N LYS A 66 -9.19 5.84 -9.05
CA LYS A 66 -7.91 5.13 -9.23
C LYS A 66 -7.75 3.89 -8.35
N TRP A 67 -8.46 3.81 -7.22
CA TRP A 67 -8.63 2.61 -6.39
C TRP A 67 -10.12 2.36 -6.11
N PRO A 68 -10.86 1.81 -7.09
CA PRO A 68 -12.29 1.58 -6.94
C PRO A 68 -12.59 0.46 -5.95
N LEU A 69 -13.69 0.61 -5.19
CA LEU A 69 -14.21 -0.41 -4.24
C LEU A 69 -14.88 -1.59 -4.94
N GLN A 70 -15.38 -1.34 -6.14
CA GLN A 70 -16.05 -2.33 -6.98
C GLN A 70 -15.27 -2.47 -8.28
N ASP A 71 -15.56 -3.54 -9.02
CA ASP A 71 -14.91 -3.77 -10.31
C ASP A 71 -15.20 -2.60 -11.26
N PRO A 72 -14.17 -1.87 -11.72
CA PRO A 72 -14.34 -0.76 -12.65
C PRO A 72 -14.57 -1.23 -14.09
N ASN A 73 -14.59 -2.54 -14.36
CA ASN A 73 -14.71 -3.15 -15.68
C ASN A 73 -13.57 -2.69 -16.62
N TRP A 74 -12.35 -2.61 -16.10
CA TRP A 74 -11.18 -2.22 -16.89
C TRP A 74 -10.82 -3.32 -17.90
N ASN A 75 -10.89 -2.97 -19.17
CA ASN A 75 -10.51 -3.82 -20.30
C ASN A 75 -9.01 -3.72 -20.61
N HIS A 76 -8.27 -4.82 -20.48
CA HIS A 76 -6.83 -4.93 -20.78
C HIS A 76 -6.42 -4.61 -22.24
N GLN A 77 -7.37 -4.55 -23.18
CA GLN A 77 -7.12 -4.15 -24.57
C GLN A 77 -7.13 -2.63 -24.76
N GLN A 78 -7.68 -1.88 -23.80
CA GLN A 78 -7.75 -0.43 -23.86
C GLN A 78 -6.55 0.19 -23.13
N GLN A 79 -5.89 1.15 -23.78
CA GLN A 79 -4.66 1.73 -23.27
C GLN A 79 -4.87 2.48 -21.95
N ASP A 80 -5.95 3.27 -21.84
CA ASP A 80 -6.26 4.02 -20.61
C ASP A 80 -6.54 3.09 -19.41
N HIS A 81 -7.14 1.93 -19.68
CA HIS A 81 -7.42 0.91 -18.66
C HIS A 81 -6.14 0.19 -18.21
N LYS A 82 -5.20 -0.07 -19.12
CA LYS A 82 -3.86 -0.57 -18.77
C LYS A 82 -3.12 0.41 -17.88
N ILE A 83 -3.19 1.71 -18.16
CA ILE A 83 -2.61 2.75 -17.31
C ILE A 83 -3.24 2.69 -15.92
N ASN A 84 -4.57 2.58 -15.82
CA ASN A 84 -5.23 2.46 -14.52
C ASN A 84 -4.83 1.19 -13.75
N MET A 85 -4.67 0.05 -14.41
CA MET A 85 -4.17 -1.18 -13.79
C MET A 85 -2.73 -1.03 -13.28
N GLN A 86 -1.86 -0.38 -14.04
CA GLN A 86 -0.48 -0.08 -13.63
C GLN A 86 -0.43 0.89 -12.45
N ASP A 87 -1.23 1.96 -12.50
CA ASP A 87 -1.33 2.95 -11.43
C ASP A 87 -1.82 2.31 -10.13
N LEU A 88 -2.80 1.40 -10.21
CA LEU A 88 -3.39 0.76 -9.03
C LEU A 88 -2.33 0.02 -8.19
N ARG A 89 -1.39 -0.68 -8.82
CA ARG A 89 -0.24 -1.30 -8.13
C ARG A 89 0.53 -0.26 -7.32
N GLY A 90 0.93 0.85 -7.96
CA GLY A 90 1.69 1.91 -7.30
C GLY A 90 0.93 2.58 -6.16
N ILE A 91 -0.38 2.79 -6.34
CA ILE A 91 -1.26 3.38 -5.34
C ILE A 91 -1.38 2.48 -4.10
N ILE A 92 -1.51 1.16 -4.28
CA ILE A 92 -1.58 0.19 -3.18
C ILE A 92 -0.25 0.17 -2.41
N VAL A 93 0.88 -0.01 -3.10
CA VAL A 93 2.21 -0.06 -2.47
C VAL A 93 2.47 1.22 -1.69
N GLN A 94 2.13 2.37 -2.26
CA GLN A 94 2.28 3.65 -1.57
C GLN A 94 1.32 3.80 -0.40
N GLY A 95 0.07 3.34 -0.53
CA GLY A 95 -0.89 3.33 0.57
C GLY A 95 -0.39 2.49 1.76
N ILE A 96 0.32 1.39 1.53
CA ILE A 96 0.89 0.53 2.58
C ILE A 96 1.98 1.30 3.34
N ARG A 97 2.87 1.97 2.62
CA ARG A 97 3.93 2.82 3.21
C ARG A 97 3.34 3.95 4.07
N GLU A 98 2.13 4.39 3.73
CA GLU A 98 1.43 5.51 4.36
C GLU A 98 0.45 5.05 5.47
N ALA A 99 0.10 3.75 5.54
CA ALA A 99 -0.93 3.19 6.41
C ALA A 99 -0.64 3.34 7.91
N VAL A 100 0.62 3.48 8.28
CA VAL A 100 1.05 3.66 9.67
C VAL A 100 1.54 5.10 9.85
N PRO A 101 0.97 5.88 10.78
CA PRO A 101 1.48 7.19 11.10
C PRO A 101 2.92 7.06 11.56
N ARG A 102 3.85 7.79 10.92
CA ARG A 102 5.25 7.90 11.38
C ARG A 102 5.35 8.25 12.87
N GLY A 103 4.31 8.88 13.43
CA GLY A 103 4.11 9.17 14.86
C GLY A 103 4.08 7.96 15.81
N GLN A 104 3.62 6.79 15.37
CA GLN A 104 3.67 5.56 16.17
C GLN A 104 5.03 4.86 16.06
N ASN A 105 5.68 4.94 14.89
CA ASN A 105 7.03 4.42 14.72
C ASN A 105 8.12 5.26 15.39
N ILE A 106 7.96 6.58 15.56
CA ILE A 106 8.94 7.38 16.35
C ILE A 106 8.98 6.96 17.83
N ASN A 107 7.86 6.55 18.43
CA ASN A 107 7.87 5.99 19.78
C ASN A 107 8.55 4.61 19.83
N LYS A 108 8.46 3.80 18.77
CA LYS A 108 9.19 2.54 18.65
C LYS A 108 10.69 2.77 18.42
N ALA A 109 11.05 3.63 17.46
CA ALA A 109 12.45 4.01 17.15
C ALA A 109 13.18 4.67 18.33
N PHE A 110 12.46 5.35 19.23
CA PHE A 110 13.05 5.90 20.46
C PHE A 110 13.14 4.87 21.60
N ASN A 111 12.29 3.84 21.60
CA ASN A 111 12.28 2.75 22.59
C ASN A 111 13.11 1.52 22.17
N GLU A 112 13.53 1.42 20.90
CA GLU A 112 14.56 0.52 20.41
C GLU A 112 15.92 0.97 20.94
N ARG A 113 16.15 0.72 22.23
CA ARG A 113 17.49 0.68 22.77
C ARG A 113 18.07 -0.69 22.43
N GLN A 114 19.24 -0.67 21.79
CA GLN A 114 20.06 -1.85 21.54
C GLN A 114 20.06 -2.75 22.78
N LYS A 115 19.58 -3.98 22.63
CA LYS A 115 19.61 -4.92 23.76
C LYS A 115 21.07 -5.16 24.14
N LYS A 116 21.31 -5.55 25.40
CA LYS A 116 22.65 -5.81 25.93
C LYS A 116 23.47 -6.85 25.14
N GLU A 117 22.82 -7.58 24.23
CA GLU A 117 23.37 -8.66 23.42
C GLU A 117 23.37 -8.37 21.90
N GLU A 118 22.77 -7.27 21.44
CA GLU A 118 22.81 -6.88 20.02
C GLU A 118 24.06 -6.04 19.76
N THR A 119 24.81 -6.34 18.70
CA THR A 119 25.91 -5.50 18.22
C THR A 119 25.39 -4.37 17.32
N PRO A 120 26.08 -3.22 17.22
CA PRO A 120 25.58 -2.03 16.50
C PRO A 120 25.33 -2.20 14.99
N THR A 121 25.54 -3.39 14.46
CA THR A 121 25.54 -3.71 13.03
C THR A 121 24.45 -4.73 12.65
N ASP A 122 23.65 -5.20 13.61
CA ASP A 122 22.50 -6.08 13.38
C ASP A 122 21.20 -5.27 13.25
#